data_AF-A0A957UUQ3-F1
#
_entry.id   AF-A0A957UUQ3-F1
#
_cell.length_a   1.000
_cell.length_b   1.000
_cell.length_c   1.000
_cell.angle_alpha   90.00
_cell.angle_beta   90.00
_cell.angle_gamma   90.00
#
_symmetry.space_group_name_H-M   'P 1'
#
loop_
_entity.id
_entity.type
_entity.pdbx_description
1 polymer ?
#
loop_
_entity_poly.entity_id
_entity_poly.type
_entity_poly.pdbx_seq_one_letter_code
_entity_poly.pdbx_strand_id
1 'polypeptide(L)'
;ANPFPEGQDEPKSLHLFFMDAVPEDPDLDALNALKTDSERFALIDKVFYLHTPDGLGRSKMAEKVGRGWKVNITARNWRTVSKVMEMAQALAS
;
A
#
# COMPACT_ATOMS: atom_id res chain seq x y z
N ALA A 1 -10.89 -1.83 6.69
CA ALA A 1 -9.93 -2.52 7.59
C ALA A 1 -8.68 -2.88 6.80
N ASN A 2 -7.52 -3.02 7.45
CA ASN A 2 -6.28 -3.44 6.77
C ASN A 2 -6.39 -4.92 6.33
N PRO A 3 -6.22 -5.27 5.03
CA PRO A 3 -6.32 -6.64 4.55
C PRO A 3 -5.12 -7.53 4.91
N PHE A 4 -4.02 -6.97 5.41
CA PHE A 4 -2.79 -7.68 5.76
C PHE A 4 -2.45 -7.47 7.24
N PRO A 5 -3.11 -8.19 8.18
CA PRO A 5 -2.88 -8.03 9.61
C PRO A 5 -1.42 -8.31 10.02
N GLU A 6 -0.72 -9.22 9.31
CA GLU A 6 0.69 -9.54 9.59
C GLU A 6 1.62 -8.34 9.36
N GLY A 7 1.23 -7.45 8.44
CA GLY A 7 1.93 -6.20 8.19
C GLY A 7 1.80 -5.19 9.33
N GLN A 8 0.93 -5.43 10.32
CA GLN A 8 0.83 -4.59 11.52
C GLN A 8 1.94 -4.90 12.52
N ASP A 9 2.29 -6.18 12.66
CA ASP A 9 3.35 -6.65 13.57
C ASP A 9 4.74 -6.24 13.05
N GLU A 10 4.90 -6.23 11.73
CA GLU A 10 6.09 -5.73 11.04
C GLU A 10 5.78 -4.49 10.21
N PRO A 11 5.61 -3.30 10.82
CA PRO A 11 5.03 -2.12 10.16
C PRO A 11 5.87 -1.51 9.02
N LYS A 12 7.06 -2.06 8.75
CA LYS A 12 7.90 -1.72 7.60
C LYS A 12 7.62 -2.61 6.37
N SER A 13 6.94 -3.75 6.54
CA SER A 13 6.59 -4.65 5.45
C SER A 13 5.31 -4.18 4.73
N LEU A 14 4.46 -3.38 5.38
CA LEU A 14 3.20 -2.91 4.82
C LEU A 14 3.24 -1.44 4.42
N HIS A 15 2.91 -1.17 3.16
CA HIS A 15 2.79 0.16 2.57
C HIS A 15 1.38 0.41 2.01
N LEU A 16 0.92 1.64 2.19
CA LEU A 16 -0.35 2.13 1.70
C LEU A 16 -0.08 3.25 0.70
N PHE A 17 -0.66 3.11 -0.48
CA PHE A 17 -0.61 4.10 -1.55
C PHE A 17 -1.98 4.76 -1.61
N PHE A 18 -2.09 5.94 -0.99
CA PHE A 18 -3.31 6.73 -0.96
C PHE A 18 -3.46 7.50 -2.27
N MET A 19 -4.65 7.44 -2.86
CA MET A 19 -4.97 8.04 -4.14
C MET A 19 -6.10 9.05 -4.03
N ASP A 20 -6.11 10.06 -4.90
CA ASP A 20 -7.19 11.05 -4.98
C ASP A 20 -8.42 10.51 -5.73
N ALA A 21 -8.23 9.55 -6.63
CA ALA A 21 -9.26 8.80 -7.33
C ALA A 21 -8.93 7.29 -7.40
N VAL A 22 -9.93 6.48 -7.73
CA VAL A 22 -9.70 5.08 -8.10
C VAL A 22 -9.13 5.09 -9.53
N PRO A 23 -8.02 4.39 -9.81
CA PRO A 23 -7.51 4.31 -11.18
C PRO A 23 -8.51 3.61 -12.10
N GLU A 24 -8.72 4.16 -13.29
CA GLU A 24 -9.70 3.63 -14.26
C GLU A 24 -9.31 2.24 -14.79
N ASP A 25 -8.02 2.03 -15.06
CA ASP A 25 -7.49 0.77 -15.60
C ASP A 25 -6.08 0.48 -15.03
N PRO A 26 -6.00 -0.04 -13.79
CA PRO A 26 -4.71 -0.18 -13.09
C PRO A 26 -3.83 -1.36 -13.52
N ASP A 27 -4.27 -2.21 -14.47
CA ASP A 27 -3.60 -3.46 -14.88
C ASP A 27 -3.01 -4.25 -13.69
N LEU A 28 -3.90 -4.78 -12.84
CA LEU A 28 -3.51 -5.53 -11.65
C LEU A 28 -2.87 -6.88 -11.99
N ASP A 29 -3.17 -7.45 -13.16
CA ASP A 29 -2.59 -8.71 -13.61
C ASP A 29 -1.09 -8.55 -13.91
N ALA A 30 -0.68 -7.44 -14.53
CA ALA A 30 0.73 -7.11 -14.70
C ALA A 30 1.46 -6.95 -13.36
N LEU A 31 0.84 -6.34 -12.36
CA LEU A 31 1.41 -6.25 -11.01
C LEU A 31 1.49 -7.64 -10.34
N ASN A 32 0.46 -8.46 -10.49
CA ASN A 32 0.45 -9.82 -9.97
C ASN A 32 1.51 -10.71 -10.60
N ALA A 33 1.84 -10.51 -11.88
CA ALA A 33 2.93 -11.24 -12.55
C ALA A 33 4.33 -10.83 -12.05
N LEU A 34 4.46 -9.67 -11.40
CA LEU A 34 5.75 -9.16 -10.88
C LEU A 34 6.01 -9.53 -9.43
N LYS A 35 4.98 -9.93 -8.69
CA LYS A 35 5.10 -10.18 -7.25
C LYS A 35 5.93 -11.44 -6.98
N THR A 36 6.61 -11.47 -5.84
CA THR A 36 7.18 -12.72 -5.29
C THR A 36 6.10 -13.55 -4.58
N ASP A 37 6.44 -14.77 -4.18
CA ASP A 37 5.53 -15.62 -3.41
C ASP A 37 5.20 -15.03 -2.02
N SER A 38 6.13 -14.26 -1.45
CA SER A 38 5.97 -13.56 -0.16
C SER A 38 5.15 -12.27 -0.28
N GLU A 39 4.98 -11.74 -1.49
CA GLU A 39 4.30 -10.48 -1.74
C GLU A 39 2.80 -10.66 -1.99
N ARG A 40 2.03 -9.71 -1.45
CA ARG A 40 0.58 -9.62 -1.64
C ARG A 40 0.18 -8.17 -1.79
N PHE A 41 -0.88 -7.93 -2.55
CA PHE A 41 -1.47 -6.60 -2.68
C PHE A 41 -2.99 -6.66 -2.69
N ALA A 42 -3.63 -5.53 -2.39
CA ALA A 42 -5.06 -5.36 -2.53
C ALA A 42 -5.34 -3.90 -2.92
N LEU A 43 -6.19 -3.71 -3.93
CA LEU A 43 -6.75 -2.40 -4.26
C LEU A 43 -8.15 -2.32 -3.65
N ILE A 44 -8.34 -1.42 -2.68
CA ILE A 44 -9.63 -1.21 -2.00
C ILE A 44 -9.92 0.29 -2.06
N ASP A 45 -10.98 0.65 -2.78
CA ASP A 45 -11.33 2.04 -3.07
C ASP A 45 -10.11 2.83 -3.59
N LYS A 46 -9.72 3.89 -2.89
CA LYS A 46 -8.61 4.77 -3.24
C LYS A 46 -7.30 4.42 -2.53
N VAL A 47 -7.17 3.17 -2.06
CA VAL A 47 -5.97 2.71 -1.34
C VAL A 47 -5.47 1.40 -1.93
N PHE A 48 -4.24 1.43 -2.42
CA PHE A 48 -3.52 0.21 -2.76
C PHE A 48 -2.64 -0.20 -1.57
N TYR A 49 -2.90 -1.38 -1.04
CA TYR A 49 -2.15 -2.01 0.04
C TYR A 49 -1.11 -2.93 -0.56
N LEU A 50 0.13 -2.81 -0.10
CA LEU A 50 1.25 -3.62 -0.55
C LEU A 50 1.99 -4.20 0.65
N HIS A 51 1.99 -5.53 0.76
CA HIS A 51 2.73 -6.28 1.77
C HIS A 51 3.98 -6.90 1.14
N THR A 52 5.15 -6.45 1.60
CA THR A 52 6.48 -6.84 1.14
C THR A 52 7.34 -7.29 2.34
N PRO A 53 7.23 -8.55 2.80
CA PRO A 53 8.02 -9.08 3.92
C PRO A 53 9.53 -8.94 3.71
N ASP A 54 10.00 -9.16 2.47
CA ASP A 54 11.42 -9.09 2.12
C ASP A 54 11.93 -7.65 1.90
N GLY A 55 11.05 -6.66 2.12
CA GLY A 55 11.34 -5.23 2.06
C GLY A 55 10.96 -4.56 0.74
N LEU A 56 10.35 -3.38 0.84
CA LEU A 56 9.84 -2.60 -0.30
C LEU A 56 10.88 -2.34 -1.39
N GLY A 57 12.13 -2.03 -1.01
CA GLY A 57 13.20 -1.71 -1.96
C GLY A 57 13.68 -2.87 -2.83
N ARG A 58 13.24 -4.10 -2.56
CA ARG A 58 13.52 -5.29 -3.38
C ARG A 58 12.35 -5.68 -4.29
N SER A 59 11.21 -5.02 -4.11
CA SER A 59 9.95 -5.36 -4.78
C SER A 59 9.88 -4.73 -6.16
N LYS A 60 9.93 -5.56 -7.21
CA LYS A 60 9.69 -5.10 -8.59
C LYS A 60 8.27 -4.55 -8.76
N MET A 61 7.31 -5.11 -8.03
CA MET A 61 5.94 -4.59 -8.02
C MET A 61 5.88 -3.19 -7.40
N ALA A 62 6.59 -2.93 -6.29
CA ALA A 62 6.66 -1.59 -5.69
C ALA A 62 7.27 -0.53 -6.61
N GLU A 63 8.17 -0.92 -7.52
CA GLU A 63 8.73 -0.01 -8.53
C GLU A 63 7.75 0.35 -9.66
N LYS A 64 6.73 -0.49 -9.87
CA LYS A 64 5.79 -0.38 -11.00
C LYS A 64 4.39 0.10 -10.61
N VAL A 65 3.98 -0.13 -9.36
CA VAL A 65 2.68 0.30 -8.84
C VAL A 65 2.46 1.80 -9.11
N GLY A 66 1.25 2.15 -9.57
CA GLY A 66 0.90 3.54 -9.86
C GLY A 66 1.34 4.06 -11.23
N ARG A 67 2.20 3.34 -11.95
CA ARG A 67 2.66 3.78 -13.27
C ARG A 67 1.50 3.75 -14.26
N GLY A 68 1.20 4.90 -14.87
CA GLY A 68 0.16 5.01 -15.90
C GLY A 68 -1.26 5.16 -15.36
N TRP A 69 -1.46 5.11 -14.04
CA TRP A 69 -2.77 5.17 -13.40
C TRP A 69 -3.46 6.54 -13.46
N LYS A 70 -2.74 7.60 -13.85
CA LYS A 70 -3.25 8.98 -13.99
C LYS A 70 -3.94 9.54 -12.74
N VAL A 71 -3.54 9.08 -11.56
CA VAL A 71 -3.99 9.58 -10.24
C VAL A 71 -2.80 10.05 -9.43
N ASN A 72 -3.03 10.96 -8.47
CA ASN A 72 -1.98 11.36 -7.53
C ASN A 72 -1.81 10.29 -6.46
N ILE A 73 -0.56 9.95 -6.11
CA ILE A 73 -0.27 8.85 -5.18
C ILE A 73 0.61 9.34 -4.04
N THR A 74 0.17 9.10 -2.82
CA THR A 74 0.97 9.29 -1.60
C THR A 74 1.25 7.95 -0.93
N ALA A 75 2.49 7.49 -0.99
CA ALA A 75 2.91 6.26 -0.32
C ALA A 75 3.33 6.53 1.13
N ARG A 76 2.85 5.71 2.07
CA ARG A 76 3.27 5.70 3.49
C ARG A 76 3.35 4.26 3.98
N ASN A 77 4.27 3.98 4.90
CA ASN A 77 4.28 2.69 5.59
C ASN A 77 3.24 2.67 6.73
N TRP A 78 2.92 1.47 7.20
CA TRP A 78 1.94 1.28 8.29
C TRP A 78 2.32 2.04 9.56
N ARG A 79 3.61 2.09 9.92
CA ARG A 79 4.07 2.86 11.09
C ARG A 79 3.64 4.33 11.02
N THR A 80 3.85 4.99 9.90
CA THR A 80 3.46 6.39 9.71
C THR A 80 1.96 6.55 9.74
N VAL A 81 1.22 5.67 9.06
CA VAL A 81 -0.26 5.71 9.03
C VAL A 81 -0.83 5.57 10.44
N SER A 82 -0.36 4.58 11.21
CA SER A 82 -0.79 4.36 12.59
C SER A 82 -0.50 5.56 13.48
N LYS A 83 0.67 6.21 13.33
CA LYS A 83 0.98 7.40 14.13
C LYS A 83 0.11 8.60 13.78
N VAL A 84 -0.18 8.82 12.50
CA VAL A 84 -1.11 9.87 12.06
C VAL A 84 -2.51 9.61 12.60
N MET A 85 -2.97 8.36 12.58
CA MET A 85 -4.28 7.97 13.12
C MET A 85 -4.35 8.23 14.63
N GLU A 86 -3.33 7.87 15.39
CA GLU A 86 -3.23 8.16 16.84
C GLU A 86 -3.33 9.67 17.11
N MET A 87 -2.58 10.48 16.36
CA MET A 87 -2.62 11.94 16.50
C MET A 87 -3.98 12.54 16.15
N ALA A 88 -4.62 12.04 15.09
CA ALA A 88 -5.95 12.49 14.67
C ALA A 88 -7.03 12.13 15.71
N GLN A 89 -6.94 10.94 16.30
CA GLN A 89 -7.83 10.50 17.37
C GLN A 89 -7.68 11.36 18.62
N ALA A 90 -6.44 11.67 19.02
CA ALA A 90 -6.14 12.51 20.18
C ALA A 90 -6.63 13.97 20.03
N LEU A 91 -6.78 14.47 18.80
CA LEU A 91 -7.36 15.79 18.52
C LEU A 91 -8.88 15.78 18.44
N ALA A 92 -9.49 14.62 18.22
CA ALA A 92 -10.94 14.45 18.11
C ALA A 92 -11.62 14.15 19.46
N SER A 93 -10.82 13.85 20.48
CA SER A 93 -11.21 13.67 21.89
C SER A 93 -11.11 14.97 22.68
#